data_AF-A0A7V4XHY9-F1
#
_entry.id   AF-A0A7V4XHY9-F1
#
_cell.length_a   1.000
_cell.length_b   1.000
_cell.length_c   1.000
_cell.angle_alpha   90.00
_cell.angle_beta   90.00
_cell.angle_gamma   90.00
#
_symmetry.space_group_name_H-M   'P 1'
#
loop_
_entity.id
_entity.type
_entity.pdbx_description
1 polymer ?
#
loop_
_entity_poly.entity_id
_entity_poly.type
_entity_poly.pdbx_seq_one_letter_code
_entity_poly.pdbx_strand_id
1 'polypeptide(L)'
;MVQAKTLFVITVATARLIFPNMFSTPGTSSNFQVPTARSLTMELSCSAPAGETAKASVKTPEELRAGEKVDLKIDPAGPPKPEQDATLDSNRKVTIMSYWGGGEAVPDGQPKTLEPGAKPESTSSAVESPYKSYAYWPGDDAKSITEDASAIGTYSLTTNFCGRASVTLGPDQEFMAPINITMADKYDMTKPIKIAWKPVKNAVGYILYAYGGNANTTINWTSSAKPNPDPAMQYSALTTDQLDKYVRDGIVLPATATSCTIPAGIFKDADSVMLAMTAIGKDKVQSKDDVETQVVIRSTANMVLHTSPYRYPMNTGEKNKDRK
;
A
#
# COMPACT_ATOMS: atom_id res chain seq x y z
N MET A 1 -13.90 23.89 6.95
CA MET A 1 -13.68 23.79 5.49
C MET A 1 -14.96 23.27 4.87
N VAL A 2 -15.42 23.87 3.77
CA VAL A 2 -16.49 23.29 2.96
C VAL A 2 -15.88 22.13 2.18
N GLN A 3 -16.47 20.95 2.28
CA GLN A 3 -16.02 19.76 1.57
C GLN A 3 -16.21 19.96 0.05
N ALA A 4 -15.19 19.64 -0.76
CA ALA A 4 -15.29 19.72 -2.20
C ALA A 4 -16.43 18.81 -2.71
N LYS A 5 -17.16 19.27 -3.75
CA LYS A 5 -18.23 18.48 -4.36
C LYS A 5 -17.68 17.32 -5.19
N THR A 6 -16.44 17.45 -5.64
CA THR A 6 -15.77 16.45 -6.48
C THR A 6 -14.34 16.28 -6.03
N LEU A 7 -13.90 15.03 -5.96
CA LEU A 7 -12.53 14.62 -5.72
C LEU A 7 -12.04 13.82 -6.93
N PHE A 8 -10.98 14.31 -7.57
CA PHE A 8 -10.31 13.66 -8.68
C PHE A 8 -8.88 13.28 -8.25
N VAL A 9 -8.60 11.99 -8.17
CA VAL A 9 -7.30 11.47 -7.71
C VAL A 9 -6.56 10.85 -8.89
N ILE A 10 -5.29 11.19 -9.06
CA ILE A 10 -4.36 10.51 -9.96
C ILE A 10 -3.27 9.87 -9.12
N THR A 11 -3.13 8.54 -9.16
CA THR A 11 -2.06 7.84 -8.44
C THR A 11 -1.01 7.38 -9.42
N VAL A 12 0.22 7.83 -9.24
CA VAL A 12 1.40 7.42 -10.01
C VAL A 12 2.24 6.51 -9.13
N ALA A 13 2.28 5.22 -9.47
CA ALA A 13 2.86 4.19 -8.64
C ALA A 13 3.91 3.34 -9.37
N THR A 14 4.95 2.97 -8.61
CA THR A 14 5.94 1.96 -9.02
C THR A 14 6.02 0.87 -7.97
N ALA A 15 5.59 -0.34 -8.30
CA ALA A 15 5.51 -1.46 -7.37
C ALA A 15 6.52 -2.55 -7.71
N ARG A 16 7.01 -3.23 -6.68
CA ARG A 16 7.90 -4.38 -6.82
C ARG A 16 7.56 -5.47 -5.80
N LEU A 17 7.62 -6.73 -6.25
CA LEU A 17 7.49 -7.90 -5.40
C LEU A 17 8.80 -8.68 -5.38
N ILE A 18 9.22 -9.06 -4.18
CA ILE A 18 10.53 -9.66 -3.91
C ILE A 18 10.33 -10.97 -3.15
N PHE A 19 10.89 -12.05 -3.71
CA PHE A 19 10.86 -13.39 -3.12
C PHE A 19 12.29 -13.89 -2.90
N PRO A 20 12.89 -13.59 -1.73
CA PRO A 20 14.22 -14.07 -1.41
C PRO A 20 14.24 -15.60 -1.40
N ASN A 21 15.19 -16.21 -2.12
CA ASN A 21 15.50 -17.64 -2.07
C ASN A 21 14.31 -18.62 -2.31
N MET A 22 13.21 -18.19 -2.93
CA MET A 22 12.06 -19.07 -3.19
C MET A 22 12.34 -20.11 -4.30
N PHE A 23 13.36 -19.86 -5.13
CA PHE A 23 13.76 -20.75 -6.24
C PHE A 23 15.24 -21.16 -6.20
N SER A 24 15.92 -21.02 -5.05
CA SER A 24 17.31 -21.42 -4.91
C SER A 24 17.45 -22.94 -4.89
N THR A 25 18.23 -23.50 -5.81
CA THR A 25 18.75 -24.87 -5.70
C THR A 25 19.80 -24.93 -4.59
N PRO A 26 20.00 -26.08 -3.92
CA PRO A 26 21.09 -26.22 -2.94
C PRO A 26 22.44 -25.84 -3.58
N GLY A 27 23.11 -24.82 -3.03
CA GLY A 27 24.39 -24.31 -3.53
C GLY A 27 24.34 -23.06 -4.42
N THR A 28 23.14 -22.56 -4.77
CA THR A 28 22.99 -21.31 -5.54
C THR A 28 22.02 -20.36 -4.85
N SER A 29 22.49 -19.24 -4.29
CA SER A 29 21.63 -18.16 -3.82
C SER A 29 21.09 -17.39 -5.04
N SER A 30 19.82 -17.55 -5.38
CA SER A 30 19.14 -16.73 -6.40
C SER A 30 17.96 -16.01 -5.77
N ASN A 31 18.03 -14.67 -5.75
CA ASN A 31 16.90 -13.82 -5.39
C ASN A 31 16.00 -13.66 -6.61
N PHE A 32 14.77 -14.18 -6.55
CA PHE A 32 13.79 -13.96 -7.61
C PHE A 32 13.08 -12.63 -7.37
N GLN A 33 13.21 -11.72 -8.32
CA GLN A 33 12.55 -10.43 -8.31
C GLN A 33 11.55 -10.42 -9.47
N VAL A 34 10.27 -10.21 -9.15
CA VAL A 34 9.26 -9.95 -10.18
C VAL A 34 9.65 -8.64 -10.88
N PRO A 35 9.45 -8.52 -12.21
CA PRO A 35 9.63 -7.25 -12.90
C PRO A 35 8.89 -6.12 -12.19
N THR A 36 9.49 -4.93 -12.22
CA THR A 36 8.88 -3.73 -11.65
C THR A 36 7.60 -3.43 -12.43
N ALA A 37 6.51 -3.14 -11.72
CA ALA A 37 5.27 -2.71 -12.34
C ALA A 37 5.11 -1.20 -12.15
N ARG A 38 4.88 -0.48 -13.25
CA ARG A 38 4.37 0.90 -13.19
C ARG A 38 2.86 0.87 -13.38
N SER A 39 2.17 1.70 -12.62
CA SER A 39 0.73 1.91 -12.77
C SER A 39 0.37 3.37 -12.58
N LEU A 40 -0.56 3.83 -13.39
CA LEU A 40 -1.23 5.10 -13.19
C LEU A 40 -2.71 4.81 -13.06
N THR A 41 -3.33 5.22 -11.96
CA THR A 41 -4.78 5.12 -11.77
C THR A 41 -5.39 6.50 -11.66
N MET A 42 -6.65 6.61 -12.05
CA MET A 42 -7.44 7.82 -11.97
C MET A 42 -8.79 7.48 -11.36
N GLU A 43 -9.16 8.17 -10.28
CA GLU A 43 -10.37 7.92 -9.54
C GLU A 43 -11.15 9.23 -9.41
N LEU A 44 -12.45 9.18 -9.63
CA LEU A 44 -13.35 10.32 -9.59
C LEU A 44 -14.49 10.01 -8.62
N SER A 45 -14.54 10.73 -7.51
CA SER A 45 -15.64 10.66 -6.54
C SER A 45 -16.41 11.97 -6.55
N CYS A 46 -17.74 11.89 -6.47
CA CYS A 46 -18.59 13.06 -6.65
C CYS A 46 -19.86 13.03 -5.82
N SER A 47 -20.26 14.18 -5.27
CA SER A 47 -21.45 14.31 -4.42
C SER A 47 -22.76 14.24 -5.21
N ALA A 48 -22.71 14.40 -6.53
CA ALA A 48 -23.84 14.21 -7.43
C ALA A 48 -23.92 12.73 -7.87
N PRO A 49 -25.13 12.16 -8.02
CA PRO A 49 -25.29 10.82 -8.58
C PRO A 49 -24.92 10.80 -10.07
N ALA A 50 -24.45 9.66 -10.56
CA ALA A 50 -24.25 9.41 -11.99
C ALA A 50 -25.52 8.78 -12.58
N GLY A 51 -26.14 9.45 -13.56
CA GLY A 51 -27.26 8.88 -14.32
C GLY A 51 -26.79 7.92 -15.42
N GLU A 52 -27.74 7.25 -16.08
CA GLU A 52 -27.44 6.29 -17.16
C GLU A 52 -26.65 6.88 -18.34
N THR A 53 -26.77 8.20 -18.56
CA THR A 53 -26.07 8.94 -19.62
C THR A 53 -24.78 9.62 -19.13
N ALA A 54 -24.36 9.34 -17.89
CA ALA A 54 -23.15 9.91 -17.31
C ALA A 54 -21.91 9.46 -18.09
N LYS A 55 -21.00 10.40 -18.33
CA LYS A 55 -19.73 10.17 -19.02
C LYS A 55 -18.63 10.95 -18.32
N ALA A 56 -17.48 10.29 -18.16
CA ALA A 56 -16.26 10.90 -17.66
C ALA A 56 -15.08 10.42 -18.49
N SER A 57 -14.17 11.32 -18.81
CA SER A 57 -12.95 11.01 -19.57
C SER A 57 -11.82 11.95 -19.22
N VAL A 58 -10.58 11.51 -19.43
CA VAL A 58 -9.38 12.31 -19.21
C VAL A 58 -8.57 12.36 -20.49
N LYS A 59 -8.23 13.56 -20.95
CA LYS A 59 -7.15 13.75 -21.91
C LYS A 59 -5.82 13.52 -21.19
N THR A 60 -5.01 12.60 -21.70
CA THR A 60 -3.72 12.18 -21.13
C THR A 60 -2.56 12.69 -21.99
N PRO A 61 -1.35 12.88 -21.40
CA PRO A 61 -0.16 13.23 -22.18
C PRO A 61 0.27 12.08 -23.09
N GLU A 62 0.85 12.39 -24.25
CA GLU A 62 1.27 11.41 -25.25
C GLU A 62 2.35 10.48 -24.68
N GLU A 63 3.25 11.03 -23.88
CA GLU A 63 4.37 10.35 -23.25
C GLU A 63 3.94 9.30 -22.22
N LEU A 64 2.69 9.33 -21.75
CA LEU A 64 2.11 8.27 -20.91
C LEU A 64 1.85 6.99 -21.70
N ARG A 65 1.72 7.09 -23.03
CA ARG A 65 1.42 5.96 -23.94
C ARG A 65 0.12 5.21 -23.63
N ALA A 66 -0.81 5.83 -22.89
CA ALA A 66 -2.13 5.27 -22.60
C ALA A 66 -3.20 5.62 -23.66
N GLY A 67 -2.80 6.33 -24.72
CA GLY A 67 -3.70 7.00 -25.68
C GLY A 67 -3.83 8.50 -25.39
N GLU A 68 -4.35 9.28 -26.33
CA GLU A 68 -4.59 10.73 -26.11
C GLU A 68 -5.72 10.97 -25.09
N LYS A 69 -6.65 10.02 -25.00
CA LYS A 69 -7.83 10.12 -24.15
C LYS A 69 -8.19 8.74 -23.61
N VAL A 70 -8.54 8.70 -22.33
CA VAL A 70 -9.11 7.53 -21.68
C VAL A 70 -10.49 7.84 -21.12
N ASP A 71 -11.41 6.88 -21.22
CA ASP A 71 -12.73 6.98 -20.62
C ASP A 71 -12.71 6.32 -19.24
N LEU A 72 -13.28 6.98 -18.21
CA LEU A 72 -13.42 6.38 -16.88
C LEU A 72 -14.65 5.48 -16.85
N LYS A 73 -14.51 4.28 -16.31
CA LYS A 73 -15.60 3.36 -16.03
C LYS A 73 -16.35 3.85 -14.80
N ILE A 74 -17.66 4.06 -14.93
CA ILE A 74 -18.53 4.50 -13.83
C ILE A 74 -18.97 3.25 -13.06
N ASP A 75 -18.84 3.30 -11.74
CA ASP A 75 -19.28 2.23 -10.85
C ASP A 75 -20.33 2.73 -9.85
N PRO A 76 -21.58 2.28 -9.95
CA PRO A 76 -22.61 2.65 -8.99
C PRO A 76 -22.39 2.05 -7.59
N ALA A 77 -21.55 1.02 -7.45
CA ALA A 77 -21.22 0.42 -6.15
C ALA A 77 -20.27 1.31 -5.31
N GLY A 78 -19.67 2.34 -5.91
CA GLY A 78 -18.69 3.21 -5.27
C GLY A 78 -17.25 2.70 -5.40
N PRO A 79 -16.27 3.38 -4.79
CA PRO A 79 -14.89 2.92 -4.78
C PRO A 79 -14.79 1.51 -4.16
N PRO A 80 -13.82 0.70 -4.61
CA PRO A 80 -13.49 -0.53 -3.91
C PRO A 80 -13.27 -0.20 -2.43
N LYS A 81 -14.00 -0.88 -1.55
CA LYS A 81 -13.71 -0.76 -0.12
C LYS A 81 -12.26 -1.25 0.06
N PRO A 82 -11.41 -0.54 0.81
CA PRO A 82 -10.12 -1.08 1.21
C PRO A 82 -10.40 -2.50 1.70
N GLU A 83 -9.67 -3.47 1.16
CA GLU A 83 -9.78 -4.85 1.61
C GLU A 83 -9.49 -4.80 3.11
N GLN A 84 -10.54 -4.84 3.93
CA GLN A 84 -10.41 -4.96 5.37
C GLN A 84 -9.65 -6.25 5.54
N ASP A 85 -8.38 -6.17 5.97
CA ASP A 85 -7.47 -7.28 6.27
C ASP A 85 -8.29 -8.55 6.43
N ALA A 86 -8.34 -9.33 5.34
CA ALA A 86 -9.32 -10.36 5.04
C ALA A 86 -10.14 -10.69 6.28
N THR A 87 -11.30 -10.00 6.47
CA THR A 87 -12.08 -9.99 7.72
C THR A 87 -11.79 -11.26 8.47
N LEU A 88 -10.91 -11.19 9.49
CA LEU A 88 -10.57 -12.35 10.30
C LEU A 88 -11.91 -12.96 10.61
N ASP A 89 -12.15 -14.16 10.06
CA ASP A 89 -13.43 -14.86 10.21
C ASP A 89 -13.87 -14.60 11.64
N SER A 90 -15.02 -13.98 11.86
CA SER A 90 -15.41 -13.52 13.20
C SER A 90 -15.52 -14.69 14.19
N ASN A 91 -15.42 -15.94 13.70
CA ASN A 91 -15.28 -17.16 14.49
C ASN A 91 -13.82 -17.58 14.80
N ARG A 92 -12.82 -17.04 14.11
CA ARG A 92 -11.39 -17.29 14.39
C ARG A 92 -10.95 -16.47 15.59
N LYS A 93 -10.66 -17.17 16.68
CA LYS A 93 -10.13 -16.61 17.92
C LYS A 93 -8.65 -16.27 17.77
N VAL A 94 -8.32 -15.23 17.01
CA VAL A 94 -6.93 -14.80 16.76
C VAL A 94 -6.60 -13.58 17.62
N THR A 95 -5.48 -13.62 18.32
CA THR A 95 -4.93 -12.49 19.05
C THR A 95 -4.16 -11.58 18.08
N ILE A 96 -4.44 -10.27 18.06
CA ILE A 96 -3.69 -9.30 17.24
C ILE A 96 -2.69 -8.58 18.13
N MET A 97 -1.42 -8.60 17.75
CA MET A 97 -0.32 -7.94 18.45
C MET A 97 0.25 -6.83 17.57
N SER A 98 0.13 -5.59 18.01
CA SER A 98 0.63 -4.41 17.28
C SER A 98 1.88 -3.85 17.94
N TYR A 99 2.93 -3.71 17.14
CA TYR A 99 4.22 -3.12 17.48
C TYR A 99 4.50 -1.89 16.61
N TRP A 100 5.34 -0.99 17.08
CA TRP A 100 5.72 0.23 16.37
C TRP A 100 7.14 0.68 16.75
N GLY A 101 7.77 1.42 15.86
CA GLY A 101 9.10 1.97 16.01
C GLY A 101 10.18 1.03 15.48
N GLY A 102 11.23 1.64 14.94
CA GLY A 102 12.45 0.93 14.54
C GLY A 102 13.49 0.91 15.67
N GLY A 103 14.12 -0.23 15.88
CA GLY A 103 15.13 -0.43 16.93
C GLY A 103 15.51 -1.90 17.10
N GLU A 104 16.56 -2.18 17.86
CA GLU A 104 16.99 -3.56 18.11
C GLU A 104 16.08 -4.30 19.11
N ALA A 105 15.52 -3.57 20.07
CA ALA A 105 14.63 -4.11 21.10
C ALA A 105 13.26 -3.45 21.04
N VAL A 106 12.24 -4.15 21.54
CA VAL A 106 10.89 -3.64 21.67
C VAL A 106 10.86 -2.62 22.81
N PRO A 107 10.49 -1.35 22.57
CA PRO A 107 10.35 -0.37 23.64
C PRO A 107 9.24 -0.74 24.63
N ASP A 108 9.36 -0.23 25.86
CA ASP A 108 8.34 -0.42 26.89
C ASP A 108 6.95 0.04 26.43
N GLY A 109 5.90 -0.66 26.90
CA GLY A 109 4.51 -0.38 26.54
C GLY A 109 4.02 -1.06 25.26
N GLN A 110 4.81 -1.98 24.71
CA GLN A 110 4.48 -2.79 23.53
C GLN A 110 4.56 -4.30 23.84
N PRO A 111 3.82 -5.14 23.11
CA PRO A 111 2.82 -4.80 22.08
C PRO A 111 1.52 -4.26 22.68
N LYS A 112 0.71 -3.60 21.82
CA LYS A 112 -0.73 -3.48 22.10
C LYS A 112 -1.42 -4.75 21.61
N THR A 113 -2.04 -5.49 22.52
CA THR A 113 -2.74 -6.75 22.22
C THR A 113 -4.25 -6.53 22.14
N LEU A 114 -4.86 -7.03 21.07
CA LEU A 114 -6.31 -7.17 20.95
C LEU A 114 -6.66 -8.66 21.03
N GLU A 115 -7.41 -9.02 22.06
CA GLU A 115 -7.81 -10.41 22.30
C GLU A 115 -8.93 -10.85 21.35
N PRO A 116 -9.04 -12.16 21.08
CA PRO A 116 -10.15 -12.76 20.35
C PRO A 116 -11.53 -12.25 20.79
N GLY A 117 -12.30 -11.71 19.84
CA GLY A 117 -13.66 -11.20 20.11
C GLY A 117 -13.72 -9.83 20.79
N ALA A 118 -12.57 -9.21 21.12
CA ALA A 118 -12.54 -7.81 21.46
C ALA A 118 -12.88 -6.99 20.20
N LYS A 119 -13.81 -6.04 20.32
CA LYS A 119 -14.04 -5.08 19.25
C LYS A 119 -12.74 -4.27 19.09
N PRO A 120 -12.19 -4.13 17.88
CA PRO A 120 -11.17 -3.13 17.64
C PRO A 120 -11.66 -1.82 18.22
N GLU A 121 -10.82 -1.07 18.93
CA GLU A 121 -11.13 0.33 19.20
C GLU A 121 -11.35 0.98 17.84
N SER A 122 -12.62 1.21 17.50
CA SER A 122 -13.02 1.74 16.21
C SER A 122 -12.53 3.17 16.13
N THR A 123 -11.33 3.37 15.60
CA THR A 123 -10.85 4.70 15.23
C THR A 123 -11.54 5.20 13.96
N SER A 124 -12.13 4.29 13.17
CA SER A 124 -13.05 4.65 12.09
C SER A 124 -14.49 4.45 12.55
N SER A 125 -15.15 5.55 12.94
CA SER A 125 -16.58 5.63 12.64
C SER A 125 -16.69 5.50 11.12
N ALA A 126 -17.53 4.59 10.62
CA ALA A 126 -17.84 4.55 9.20
C ALA A 126 -18.49 5.88 8.84
N VAL A 127 -17.68 6.86 8.43
CA VAL A 127 -18.19 8.11 7.89
C VAL A 127 -18.81 7.72 6.56
N GLU A 128 -20.12 7.87 6.47
CA GLU A 128 -20.83 7.67 5.22
C GLU A 128 -20.14 8.54 4.16
N SER A 129 -19.76 7.91 3.03
CA SER A 129 -19.06 8.64 1.98
C SER A 129 -19.95 9.81 1.54
N PRO A 130 -19.44 11.05 1.48
CA PRO A 130 -20.19 12.20 1.00
C PRO A 130 -20.47 12.10 -0.52
N TYR A 131 -19.82 11.14 -1.19
CA TYR A 131 -19.88 10.94 -2.63
C TYR A 131 -20.94 9.90 -3.00
N LYS A 132 -21.76 10.24 -3.99
CA LYS A 132 -22.90 9.46 -4.50
C LYS A 132 -22.62 8.79 -5.84
N SER A 133 -21.45 9.03 -6.42
CA SER A 133 -20.99 8.36 -7.63
C SER A 133 -19.47 8.23 -7.63
N TYR A 134 -19.01 7.21 -8.36
CA TYR A 134 -17.61 6.86 -8.50
C TYR A 134 -17.32 6.48 -9.95
N ALA A 135 -16.14 6.87 -10.44
CA ALA A 135 -15.61 6.41 -11.71
C ALA A 135 -14.11 6.19 -11.60
N TYR A 136 -13.57 5.24 -12.37
CA TYR A 136 -12.16 4.89 -12.30
C TYR A 136 -11.56 4.54 -13.66
N TRP A 137 -10.24 4.65 -13.72
CA TRP A 137 -9.40 4.13 -14.79
C TRP A 137 -8.08 3.64 -14.18
N PRO A 138 -7.48 2.56 -14.71
CA PRO A 138 -7.97 1.77 -15.83
C PRO A 138 -9.01 0.71 -15.40
N GLY A 139 -9.72 0.14 -16.38
CA GLY A 139 -10.65 -0.98 -16.18
C GLY A 139 -9.95 -2.34 -16.14
N ASP A 140 -10.72 -3.42 -16.14
CA ASP A 140 -10.20 -4.80 -16.05
C ASP A 140 -9.34 -5.21 -17.25
N ASP A 141 -9.52 -4.55 -18.39
CA ASP A 141 -8.81 -4.75 -19.66
C ASP A 141 -7.58 -3.83 -19.82
N ALA A 142 -7.14 -3.20 -18.74
CA ALA A 142 -5.98 -2.31 -18.71
C ALA A 142 -4.72 -2.96 -19.27
N LYS A 143 -4.05 -2.27 -20.20
CA LYS A 143 -2.65 -2.56 -20.51
C LYS A 143 -1.75 -1.97 -19.42
N SER A 144 -0.70 -2.69 -19.06
CA SER A 144 0.32 -2.17 -18.14
C SER A 144 0.98 -0.92 -18.72
N ILE A 145 1.32 0.04 -17.86
CA ILE A 145 2.15 1.18 -18.24
C ILE A 145 3.58 0.68 -18.49
N THR A 146 4.13 0.99 -19.66
CA THR A 146 5.46 0.53 -20.07
C THR A 146 6.57 1.30 -19.32
N GLU A 147 7.76 0.70 -19.23
CA GLU A 147 8.89 1.32 -18.52
C GLU A 147 9.44 2.59 -19.18
N ASP A 148 9.14 2.82 -20.45
CA ASP A 148 9.51 4.03 -21.20
C ASP A 148 8.42 5.11 -21.18
N ALA A 149 7.28 4.85 -20.54
CA ALA A 149 6.22 5.83 -20.35
C ALA A 149 6.56 6.83 -19.24
N SER A 150 6.04 8.06 -19.37
CA SER A 150 6.23 9.18 -18.46
C SER A 150 4.88 9.68 -17.94
N ALA A 151 4.80 9.97 -16.64
CA ALA A 151 3.61 10.59 -16.04
C ALA A 151 3.59 12.12 -16.18
N ILE A 152 4.70 12.72 -16.64
CA ILE A 152 4.80 14.18 -16.85
C ILE A 152 3.85 14.62 -17.96
N GLY A 153 3.16 15.74 -17.72
CA GLY A 153 2.28 16.37 -18.70
C GLY A 153 0.94 16.80 -18.09
N THR A 154 0.03 17.22 -18.96
CA THR A 154 -1.27 17.77 -18.56
C THR A 154 -2.37 16.73 -18.70
N TYR A 155 -3.13 16.54 -17.61
CA TYR A 155 -4.31 15.70 -17.53
C TYR A 155 -5.54 16.59 -17.45
N SER A 156 -6.51 16.38 -18.33
CA SER A 156 -7.73 17.21 -18.37
C SER A 156 -8.99 16.35 -18.28
N LEU A 157 -9.64 16.40 -17.12
CA LEU A 157 -10.89 15.73 -16.83
C LEU A 157 -12.07 16.47 -17.48
N THR A 158 -12.86 15.73 -18.25
CA THR A 158 -14.14 16.17 -18.82
C THR A 158 -15.25 15.23 -18.34
N THR A 159 -16.28 15.79 -17.72
CA THR A 159 -17.48 15.05 -17.29
C THR A 159 -18.75 15.85 -17.59
N ASN A 160 -19.90 15.19 -17.64
CA ASN A 160 -21.22 15.86 -17.73
C ASN A 160 -21.98 15.93 -16.39
N PHE A 161 -21.38 15.52 -15.27
CA PHE A 161 -22.06 15.40 -13.97
C PHE A 161 -21.24 15.85 -12.75
N CYS A 162 -19.90 15.96 -12.87
CA CYS A 162 -18.98 16.21 -11.74
C CYS A 162 -17.94 17.31 -12.03
N GLY A 163 -18.32 18.28 -12.85
CA GLY A 163 -17.43 19.38 -13.20
C GLY A 163 -16.27 18.96 -14.09
N ARG A 164 -15.24 19.81 -14.13
CA ARG A 164 -14.04 19.65 -14.97
C ARG A 164 -12.81 20.01 -14.15
N ALA A 165 -11.69 19.37 -14.45
CA ALA A 165 -10.42 19.66 -13.80
C ALA A 165 -9.28 19.58 -14.81
N SER A 166 -8.20 20.31 -14.55
CA SER A 166 -6.95 20.18 -15.29
C SER A 166 -5.79 20.27 -14.33
N VAL A 167 -4.87 19.31 -14.41
CA VAL A 167 -3.67 19.24 -13.57
C VAL A 167 -2.47 18.95 -14.45
N THR A 168 -1.36 19.64 -14.19
CA THR A 168 -0.07 19.37 -14.86
C THR A 168 0.87 18.73 -13.86
N LEU A 169 1.40 17.56 -14.21
CA LEU A 169 2.40 16.81 -13.46
C LEU A 169 3.79 17.20 -14.00
N GLY A 170 4.70 17.56 -13.08
CA GLY A 170 6.09 17.87 -13.41
C GLY A 170 7.05 16.77 -12.96
N PRO A 171 8.38 17.00 -13.03
CA PRO A 171 9.38 16.01 -12.65
C PRO A 171 9.28 15.47 -11.21
N ASP A 172 8.69 16.26 -10.30
CA ASP A 172 8.41 15.86 -8.91
C ASP A 172 7.25 14.85 -8.79
N GLN A 173 6.39 14.75 -9.82
CA GLN A 173 5.24 13.84 -9.92
C GLN A 173 5.46 12.72 -10.95
N GLU A 174 6.72 12.43 -11.28
CA GLU A 174 7.08 11.30 -12.13
C GLU A 174 7.07 9.97 -11.36
N PHE A 175 6.99 8.84 -12.08
CA PHE A 175 7.28 7.51 -11.56
C PHE A 175 8.63 7.50 -10.84
N MET A 176 8.60 7.26 -9.52
CA MET A 176 9.82 7.08 -8.74
C MET A 176 10.55 5.79 -9.15
N ALA A 177 11.86 5.77 -8.94
CA ALA A 177 12.64 4.55 -9.12
C ALA A 177 12.13 3.45 -8.16
N PRO A 178 12.13 2.17 -8.58
CA PRO A 178 11.73 1.08 -7.70
C PRO A 178 12.64 1.03 -6.46
N ILE A 179 12.03 0.79 -5.30
CA ILE A 179 12.78 0.58 -4.06
C ILE A 179 13.72 -0.63 -4.22
N ASN A 180 14.99 -0.41 -3.90
CA ASN A 180 16.03 -1.44 -3.96
C ASN A 180 16.46 -1.80 -2.54
N ILE A 181 15.79 -2.79 -1.97
CA ILE A 181 16.13 -3.37 -0.67
C ILE A 181 17.41 -4.21 -0.82
N THR A 182 18.34 -4.04 0.11
CA THR A 182 19.55 -4.87 0.24
C THR A 182 19.17 -6.14 0.98
N MET A 183 19.32 -7.28 0.31
CA MET A 183 18.90 -8.59 0.84
C MET A 183 19.99 -9.19 1.74
N ALA A 184 19.55 -9.78 2.84
CA ALA A 184 20.33 -10.80 3.56
C ALA A 184 20.00 -12.19 2.99
N ASP A 185 20.93 -13.15 3.13
CA ASP A 185 20.70 -14.53 2.70
C ASP A 185 19.59 -15.21 3.51
N LYS A 186 19.48 -14.87 4.80
CA LYS A 186 18.42 -15.35 5.68
C LYS A 186 18.20 -14.36 6.81
N TYR A 187 16.93 -14.13 7.16
CA TYR A 187 16.56 -13.41 8.37
C TYR A 187 16.26 -14.39 9.50
N ASP A 188 16.86 -14.15 10.66
CA ASP A 188 16.60 -14.89 11.90
C ASP A 188 15.52 -14.14 12.68
N MET A 189 14.30 -14.71 12.75
CA MET A 189 13.14 -14.05 13.39
C MET A 189 13.32 -13.85 14.91
N THR A 190 14.34 -14.46 15.52
CA THR A 190 14.66 -14.27 16.94
C THR A 190 15.57 -13.06 17.19
N LYS A 191 16.20 -12.51 16.14
CA LYS A 191 17.18 -11.42 16.21
C LYS A 191 16.61 -10.12 15.62
N PRO A 192 17.23 -8.96 15.87
CA PRO A 192 16.88 -7.73 15.15
C PRO A 192 17.01 -7.92 13.64
N ILE A 193 15.99 -7.50 12.89
CA ILE A 193 15.97 -7.64 11.42
C ILE A 193 16.27 -6.26 10.82
N LYS A 194 17.51 -6.03 10.39
CA LYS A 194 17.90 -4.79 9.71
C LYS A 194 17.45 -4.83 8.25
N ILE A 195 16.54 -3.94 7.89
CA ILE A 195 16.14 -3.65 6.52
C ILE A 195 16.96 -2.47 6.02
N ALA A 196 17.69 -2.63 4.91
CA ALA A 196 18.47 -1.56 4.30
C ALA A 196 18.08 -1.39 2.83
N TRP A 197 18.17 -0.18 2.28
CA TRP A 197 17.83 0.11 0.89
C TRP A 197 18.71 1.20 0.29
N LYS A 198 18.76 1.25 -1.04
CA LYS A 198 19.38 2.38 -1.76
C LYS A 198 18.44 3.59 -1.76
N PRO A 199 18.97 4.83 -1.71
CA PRO A 199 18.15 6.03 -1.85
C PRO A 199 17.26 5.99 -3.10
N VAL A 200 16.01 6.41 -2.95
CA VAL A 200 15.05 6.50 -4.06
C VAL A 200 14.96 7.97 -4.49
N LYS A 201 15.31 8.25 -5.75
CA LYS A 201 15.21 9.60 -6.30
C LYS A 201 13.76 10.11 -6.18
N ASN A 202 13.60 11.37 -5.77
CA ASN A 202 12.33 12.06 -5.52
C ASN A 202 11.49 11.53 -4.34
N ALA A 203 11.98 10.54 -3.59
CA ALA A 203 11.35 10.19 -2.33
C ALA A 203 11.57 11.31 -1.30
N VAL A 204 10.49 11.66 -0.60
CA VAL A 204 10.48 12.68 0.46
C VAL A 204 10.27 12.05 1.85
N GLY A 205 9.97 10.75 1.90
CA GLY A 205 9.91 9.98 3.14
C GLY A 205 9.68 8.49 2.89
N TYR A 206 9.78 7.69 3.95
CA TYR A 206 9.56 6.25 3.91
C TYR A 206 8.69 5.78 5.08
N ILE A 207 7.83 4.81 4.84
CA ILE A 207 7.10 4.09 5.89
C ILE A 207 7.19 2.60 5.60
N LEU A 208 7.48 1.82 6.64
CA LEU A 208 7.55 0.37 6.55
C LEU A 208 6.48 -0.24 7.45
N TYR A 209 5.93 -1.34 6.99
CA TYR A 209 5.08 -2.25 7.74
C TYR A 209 5.63 -3.66 7.60
N ALA A 210 5.45 -4.47 8.63
CA ALA A 210 5.66 -5.91 8.54
C ALA A 210 4.45 -6.62 9.16
N TYR A 211 4.01 -7.66 8.47
CA TYR A 211 2.85 -8.46 8.83
C TYR A 211 3.29 -9.90 8.93
N GLY A 212 2.87 -10.59 9.98
CA GLY A 212 3.15 -12.00 10.14
C GLY A 212 2.24 -12.62 11.16
N GLY A 213 2.46 -13.89 11.45
CA GLY A 213 1.64 -14.60 12.42
C GLY A 213 1.61 -16.09 12.20
N ASN A 214 0.74 -16.74 12.96
CA ASN A 214 0.44 -18.16 12.85
C ASN A 214 -1.07 -18.36 13.01
N ALA A 215 -1.52 -19.61 13.16
CA ALA A 215 -2.94 -19.94 13.28
C ALA A 215 -3.70 -19.19 14.38
N ASN A 216 -3.03 -18.74 15.44
CA ASN A 216 -3.63 -18.15 16.63
C ASN A 216 -3.28 -16.67 16.85
N THR A 217 -2.28 -16.14 16.14
CA THR A 217 -1.76 -14.80 16.37
C THR A 217 -1.48 -14.09 15.06
N THR A 218 -1.96 -12.86 14.92
CA THR A 218 -1.55 -11.90 13.89
C THR A 218 -0.65 -10.86 14.51
N ILE A 219 0.45 -10.53 13.85
CA ILE A 219 1.47 -9.60 14.31
C ILE A 219 1.63 -8.52 13.27
N ASN A 220 1.42 -7.28 13.70
CA ASN A 220 1.57 -6.08 12.89
C ASN A 220 2.72 -5.24 13.47
N TRP A 221 3.63 -4.80 12.62
CA TRP A 221 4.68 -3.86 12.98
C TRP A 221 4.70 -2.68 12.00
N THR A 222 5.06 -1.49 12.48
CA THR A 222 5.31 -0.31 11.66
C THR A 222 6.60 0.40 12.07
N SER A 223 7.32 1.01 11.14
CA SER A 223 8.49 1.84 11.45
C SER A 223 8.15 3.15 12.15
N SER A 224 6.87 3.55 12.17
CA SER A 224 6.39 4.76 12.86
C SER A 224 6.74 4.74 14.34
N ALA A 225 7.26 5.84 14.88
CA ALA A 225 7.50 6.03 16.31
C ALA A 225 6.20 6.07 17.14
N LYS A 226 5.04 6.15 16.49
CA LYS A 226 3.71 6.18 17.11
C LYS A 226 2.89 4.94 16.71
N PRO A 227 2.06 4.40 17.62
CA PRO A 227 1.13 3.33 17.28
C PRO A 227 0.08 3.81 16.26
N ASN A 228 -0.47 2.87 15.48
CA ASN A 228 -1.60 3.08 14.57
C ASN A 228 -1.47 4.33 13.67
N PRO A 229 -0.37 4.47 12.92
CA PRO A 229 -0.27 5.52 11.90
C PRO A 229 -1.46 5.42 10.94
N ASP A 230 -2.02 6.56 10.53
CA ASP A 230 -3.18 6.60 9.64
C ASP A 230 -2.92 5.82 8.34
N PRO A 231 -3.57 4.67 8.11
CA PRO A 231 -3.30 3.84 6.94
C PRO A 231 -3.64 4.58 5.64
N ALA A 232 -4.53 5.58 5.68
CA ALA A 232 -4.90 6.36 4.52
C ALA A 232 -3.71 7.11 3.90
N MET A 233 -2.65 7.42 4.66
CA MET A 233 -1.47 8.12 4.14
C MET A 233 -0.75 7.38 3.01
N GLN A 234 -0.91 6.04 2.97
CA GLN A 234 -0.32 5.21 1.91
C GLN A 234 -1.02 5.40 0.56
N TYR A 235 -2.29 5.77 0.58
CA TYR A 235 -3.16 5.80 -0.61
C TYR A 235 -3.77 7.18 -0.89
N SER A 236 -3.68 8.12 0.06
CA SER A 236 -4.21 9.49 -0.06
C SER A 236 -3.09 10.50 -0.19
N ALA A 237 -3.37 11.62 -0.85
CA ALA A 237 -2.37 12.68 -0.98
C ALA A 237 -2.04 13.32 0.37
N LEU A 238 -0.75 13.59 0.59
CA LEU A 238 -0.26 14.35 1.72
C LEU A 238 0.13 15.75 1.28
N THR A 239 -0.41 16.78 1.95
CA THR A 239 0.13 18.13 1.80
C THR A 239 1.56 18.20 2.36
N THR A 240 2.35 19.17 1.91
CA THR A 240 3.71 19.39 2.42
C THR A 240 3.75 19.54 3.93
N ASP A 241 2.83 20.32 4.51
CA ASP A 241 2.75 20.53 5.96
C ASP A 241 2.42 19.24 6.73
N GLN A 242 1.54 18.40 6.19
CA GLN A 242 1.23 17.09 6.80
C GLN A 242 2.44 16.17 6.77
N LEU A 243 3.14 16.09 5.64
CA LEU A 243 4.33 15.27 5.51
C LEU A 243 5.45 15.76 6.45
N ASP A 244 5.72 17.06 6.49
CA ASP A 244 6.73 17.65 7.39
C ASP A 244 6.40 17.35 8.85
N LYS A 245 5.11 17.41 9.21
CA LYS A 245 4.65 16.99 10.53
C LYS A 245 4.88 15.50 10.78
N TYR A 246 4.55 14.63 9.84
CA TYR A 246 4.74 13.18 10.00
C TYR A 246 6.22 12.80 10.11
N VAL A 247 7.10 13.46 9.37
CA VAL A 247 8.55 13.27 9.48
C VAL A 247 9.06 13.74 10.84
N ARG A 248 8.67 14.96 11.26
CA ARG A 248 9.05 15.52 12.57
C ARG A 248 8.56 14.67 13.74
N ASP A 249 7.35 14.12 13.65
CA ASP A 249 6.75 13.30 14.70
C ASP A 249 7.24 11.83 14.66
N GLY A 250 8.09 11.48 13.69
CA GLY A 250 8.63 10.12 13.51
C GLY A 250 7.61 9.11 12.99
N ILE A 251 6.47 9.56 12.47
CA ILE A 251 5.46 8.69 11.82
C ILE A 251 6.00 8.19 10.48
N VAL A 252 6.66 9.06 9.73
CA VAL A 252 7.34 8.77 8.46
C VAL A 252 8.84 8.95 8.66
N LEU A 253 9.65 8.01 8.19
CA LEU A 253 11.10 8.15 8.16
C LEU A 253 11.52 9.24 7.15
N PRO A 254 12.57 10.02 7.44
CA PRO A 254 13.02 11.08 6.52
C PRO A 254 13.53 10.51 5.19
N ALA A 255 13.53 11.33 4.14
CA ALA A 255 14.07 10.99 2.82
C ALA A 255 15.53 10.51 2.82
N THR A 256 16.31 10.89 3.84
CA THR A 256 17.71 10.48 4.01
C THR A 256 17.86 9.09 4.65
N ALA A 257 16.79 8.50 5.16
CA ALA A 257 16.84 7.17 5.76
C ALA A 257 17.17 6.11 4.69
N THR A 258 18.13 5.25 4.99
CA THR A 258 18.53 4.11 4.14
C THR A 258 18.46 2.78 4.88
N SER A 259 17.95 2.78 6.11
CA SER A 259 17.70 1.56 6.87
C SER A 259 16.69 1.76 7.99
N CYS A 260 16.04 0.67 8.40
CA CYS A 260 15.21 0.57 9.60
C CYS A 260 15.36 -0.86 10.17
N THR A 261 15.33 -0.99 11.49
CA THR A 261 15.47 -2.30 12.15
C THR A 261 14.14 -2.69 12.78
N ILE A 262 13.62 -3.86 12.43
CA ILE A 262 12.50 -4.48 13.13
C ILE A 262 13.04 -5.08 14.44
N PRO A 263 12.42 -4.81 15.60
CA PRO A 263 12.84 -5.33 16.88
C PRO A 263 12.96 -6.86 16.94
N ALA A 264 13.91 -7.34 17.73
CA ALA A 264 14.15 -8.77 17.90
C ALA A 264 12.92 -9.51 18.43
N GLY A 265 12.70 -10.72 17.90
CA GLY A 265 11.79 -11.70 18.50
C GLY A 265 10.30 -11.46 18.28
N ILE A 266 9.88 -10.32 17.71
CA ILE A 266 8.45 -10.04 17.52
C ILE A 266 7.79 -11.01 16.54
N PHE A 267 8.56 -11.61 15.61
CA PHE A 267 8.07 -12.58 14.63
C PHE A 267 8.61 -14.00 14.85
N LYS A 268 9.19 -14.31 16.02
CA LYS A 268 9.89 -15.59 16.26
C LYS A 268 9.03 -16.84 16.02
N ASP A 269 7.73 -16.73 16.27
CA ASP A 269 6.74 -17.83 16.16
C ASP A 269 5.81 -17.65 14.94
N ALA A 270 6.15 -16.76 14.01
CA ALA A 270 5.37 -16.51 12.81
C ALA A 270 5.67 -17.58 11.74
N ASP A 271 4.61 -18.16 11.15
CA ASP A 271 4.70 -19.08 10.01
C ASP A 271 5.02 -18.35 8.71
N SER A 272 4.68 -17.07 8.60
CA SER A 272 5.08 -16.20 7.50
C SER A 272 5.26 -14.77 7.96
N VAL A 273 6.16 -14.05 7.30
CA VAL A 273 6.39 -12.63 7.52
C VAL A 273 6.56 -11.93 6.17
N MET A 274 5.73 -10.93 5.92
CA MET A 274 5.78 -10.04 4.77
C MET A 274 6.16 -8.63 5.23
N LEU A 275 7.13 -8.04 4.56
CA LEU A 275 7.48 -6.64 4.66
C LEU A 275 6.78 -5.87 3.53
N ALA A 276 6.15 -4.75 3.86
CA ALA A 276 5.69 -3.74 2.91
C ALA A 276 6.43 -2.45 3.18
N MET A 277 7.14 -1.92 2.19
CA MET A 277 7.84 -0.64 2.26
C MET A 277 7.27 0.32 1.22
N THR A 278 6.96 1.53 1.65
CA THR A 278 6.46 2.60 0.79
C THR A 278 7.41 3.79 0.84
N ALA A 279 7.95 4.17 -0.31
CA ALA A 279 8.55 5.47 -0.55
C ALA A 279 7.44 6.45 -0.94
N ILE A 280 7.40 7.58 -0.25
CA ILE A 280 6.43 8.65 -0.47
C ILE A 280 7.12 9.69 -1.36
N GLY A 281 6.51 10.02 -2.50
CA GLY A 281 6.93 11.10 -3.38
C GLY A 281 6.23 12.42 -3.05
N LYS A 282 6.52 13.46 -3.81
CA LYS A 282 5.93 14.78 -3.60
C LYS A 282 4.53 14.85 -4.21
N ASP A 283 3.53 14.56 -3.38
CA ASP A 283 2.12 14.66 -3.74
C ASP A 283 1.75 16.10 -4.12
N LYS A 284 0.67 16.23 -4.90
CA LYS A 284 0.14 17.53 -5.32
C LYS A 284 -1.34 17.58 -5.01
N VAL A 285 -1.78 18.64 -4.34
CA VAL A 285 -3.20 18.91 -4.07
C VAL A 285 -3.52 20.29 -4.63
N GLN A 286 -4.62 20.41 -5.36
CA GLN A 286 -5.14 21.68 -5.85
C GLN A 286 -6.67 21.67 -5.82
N SER A 287 -7.28 22.82 -5.59
CA SER A 287 -8.74 22.97 -5.60
C SER A 287 -9.12 24.08 -6.55
N LYS A 288 -10.06 23.81 -7.46
CA LYS A 288 -10.59 24.79 -8.42
C LYS A 288 -12.03 24.42 -8.78
N ASP A 289 -12.91 25.42 -8.84
CA ASP A 289 -14.31 25.27 -9.28
C ASP A 289 -15.06 24.11 -8.59
N ASP A 290 -14.97 24.02 -7.26
CA ASP A 290 -15.51 22.93 -6.40
C ASP A 290 -14.93 21.52 -6.64
N VAL A 291 -13.89 21.40 -7.48
CA VAL A 291 -13.15 20.15 -7.71
C VAL A 291 -11.81 20.19 -6.98
N GLU A 292 -11.60 19.25 -6.08
CA GLU A 292 -10.28 18.94 -5.52
C GLU A 292 -9.58 17.91 -6.41
N THR A 293 -8.37 18.23 -6.87
CA THR A 293 -7.52 17.29 -7.59
C THR A 293 -6.33 16.91 -6.72
N GLN A 294 -6.14 15.62 -6.52
CA GLN A 294 -5.02 15.04 -5.80
C GLN A 294 -4.14 14.23 -6.74
N VAL A 295 -2.83 14.37 -6.63
CA VAL A 295 -1.84 13.52 -7.30
C VAL A 295 -1.02 12.83 -6.23
N VAL A 296 -1.06 11.50 -6.21
CA VAL A 296 -0.43 10.64 -5.20
C VAL A 296 0.76 9.92 -5.83
N ILE A 297 1.95 10.10 -5.28
CA ILE A 297 3.19 9.55 -5.84
C ILE A 297 3.77 8.51 -4.88
N ARG A 298 3.81 7.24 -5.29
CA ARG A 298 4.27 6.14 -4.42
C ARG A 298 5.23 5.22 -5.15
N SER A 299 6.23 4.71 -4.43
CA SER A 299 6.90 3.47 -4.85
C SER A 299 6.81 2.47 -3.71
N THR A 300 6.42 1.24 -4.03
CA THR A 300 6.21 0.19 -3.03
C THR A 300 7.09 -1.02 -3.33
N ALA A 301 7.61 -1.63 -2.28
CA ALA A 301 8.28 -2.92 -2.33
C ALA A 301 7.65 -3.85 -1.29
N ASN A 302 7.15 -4.97 -1.76
CA ASN A 302 6.69 -6.06 -0.91
C ASN A 302 7.71 -7.18 -0.95
N MET A 303 8.08 -7.69 0.23
CA MET A 303 9.13 -8.70 0.36
C MET A 303 8.74 -9.75 1.37
N VAL A 304 8.89 -11.02 1.01
CA VAL A 304 8.75 -12.12 1.96
C VAL A 304 10.02 -12.20 2.81
N LEU A 305 9.91 -11.92 4.11
CA LEU A 305 11.02 -12.05 5.07
C LEU A 305 11.19 -13.47 5.58
N HIS A 306 10.08 -14.18 5.75
CA HIS A 306 10.05 -15.54 6.26
C HIS A 306 8.82 -16.29 5.75
N THR A 307 9.00 -17.58 5.47
CA THR A 307 7.93 -18.56 5.33
C THR A 307 8.42 -19.88 5.92
N SER A 308 7.64 -20.47 6.81
CA SER A 308 7.83 -21.83 7.28
C SER A 308 7.55 -22.80 6.13
N PRO A 309 8.34 -23.88 5.96
CA PRO A 309 8.02 -24.91 4.99
C PRO A 309 6.63 -25.47 5.29
N TYR A 310 5.77 -25.47 4.27
CA TYR A 310 4.36 -25.89 4.35
C TYR A 310 4.24 -27.24 5.08
N ARG A 311 3.67 -27.25 6.29
CA ARG A 311 3.33 -28.50 6.99
C ARG A 311 2.05 -29.05 6.37
N TYR A 312 2.16 -29.88 5.34
CA TYR A 312 1.07 -30.80 5.06
C TYR A 312 0.85 -31.67 6.31
N PRO A 313 -0.37 -31.80 6.85
CA PRO A 313 -0.69 -32.96 7.66
C PRO A 313 -0.61 -34.16 6.71
N MET A 314 0.57 -34.77 6.61
CA MET A 314 0.68 -36.15 6.14
C MET A 314 -0.13 -36.96 7.16
N ASN A 315 -1.35 -37.32 6.78
CA ASN A 315 -2.16 -38.27 7.49
C ASN A 315 -1.42 -39.61 7.40
N THR A 316 -0.45 -39.83 8.28
CA THR A 316 0.33 -41.06 8.35
C THR A 316 -0.59 -42.15 8.88
N GLY A 317 -1.31 -42.77 7.96
CA GLY A 317 -1.91 -44.10 8.02
C GLY A 317 -2.36 -44.59 9.40
N GLU A 318 -3.61 -44.33 9.74
CA GLU A 318 -4.38 -45.36 10.47
C GLU A 318 -4.58 -46.55 9.54
N LYS A 319 -3.74 -47.57 9.72
CA LYS A 319 -4.00 -48.92 9.20
C LYS A 319 -5.31 -49.39 9.81
N ASN A 320 -6.35 -49.42 8.98
CA ASN A 320 -7.59 -50.13 9.25
C ASN A 320 -7.26 -51.64 9.32
N LYS A 321 -6.90 -52.12 10.51
CA LYS A 321 -7.02 -53.53 10.88
C LYS A 321 -8.44 -53.74 11.37
N ASP A 322 -9.03 -54.83 10.92
CA ASP A 322 -10.31 -55.41 11.34
C ASP A 322 -11.52 -55.08 10.45
N ARG A 323 -11.57 -55.80 9.31
CA ARG A 323 -12.76 -56.56 8.94
C ARG A 323 -12.36 -57.96 8.51
N LYS A 324 -12.63 -58.93 9.39
CA LYS A 324 -12.91 -60.32 9.01
C LYS A 324 -14.31 -60.39 8.42
#